data_AF-A0A0B7FU93-F1
#
_entry.id   AF-A0A0B7FU93-F1
#
_cell.length_a   1.000
_cell.length_b   1.000
_cell.length_c   1.000
_cell.angle_alpha   90.00
_cell.angle_beta   90.00
_cell.angle_gamma   90.00
#
_symmetry.space_group_name_H-M   'P 1'
#
loop_
_entity.id
_entity.type
_entity.pdbx_description
1 polymer ?
#
loop_
_entity_poly.entity_id
_entity_poly.type
_entity_poly.pdbx_seq_one_letter_code
_entity_poly.pdbx_strand_id
1 'polypeptide(L)'
;MSSGHECSWNPDIEASRPFTKQYIESLRVKIQLLESQIGQLRTGTSTQSAEAQSRATFDQETLDRSQNPAYFSSDSLHDLLTPLPASATDQLTPTAPYLPGFHPTTPLAGFPYQYIFEIDLSTPFDHQTLEIQASLSCPWNRYLPNLGQVELSRIDHDQILSQYFNSGTGWLSGLVPVRFLCGLVSSLGHRTAHPTIQSTHYTSLLHCSLLAFASSLSENPLIRARDTRDKFVTQAKEWLFDQFSDFHPTLLPTLTLLALYHHSVGEENTSYMYLGMGIRATKAMSGSADFPAYAWYNWSIYAQEVFFALESGRPCEMPTPKIPIEYIEEHSSDQSSIIAESFVYSCKLSVVANRININGLSNTSHVDSLQAELDSWYSSLPDRLFVKIHVGHMHCHVLCLHMCYWSITLRLYLPLYRQARSKGQSSEPNDEFQETRFAKVCNHATEKLIQLFSGFNKHFGSRSLPRYLLQAIVICSDALILERDQSPDAAIVRGKTQEGIDLCISILKVAGETWPHAVHLAEQVKIKARTAVA
;
A
#
# COMPACT_ATOMS: atom_id res chain seq x y z
N MET A 1 38.74 -26.72 -32.94
CA MET A 1 39.00 -27.29 -31.61
C MET A 1 38.84 -26.17 -30.60
N SER A 2 37.69 -26.07 -29.94
CA SER A 2 37.43 -25.08 -28.88
C SER A 2 37.14 -25.83 -27.59
N SER A 3 38.01 -25.68 -26.59
CA SER A 3 37.85 -26.26 -25.27
C SER A 3 36.80 -25.46 -24.48
N GLY A 4 35.58 -25.99 -24.40
CA GLY A 4 34.60 -25.54 -23.41
C GLY A 4 34.98 -26.09 -22.04
N HIS A 5 35.06 -25.24 -21.02
CA HIS A 5 35.07 -25.69 -19.63
C HIS A 5 33.64 -26.00 -19.21
N GLU A 6 33.40 -27.27 -18.93
CA GLU A 6 32.16 -27.79 -18.37
C GLU A 6 32.06 -27.32 -16.92
N CYS A 7 31.12 -26.41 -16.64
CA CYS A 7 30.82 -25.95 -15.29
C CYS A 7 29.83 -26.94 -14.66
N SER A 8 30.31 -27.81 -13.79
CA SER A 8 29.45 -28.69 -12.99
C SER A 8 29.15 -28.04 -11.65
N TRP A 9 27.85 -27.77 -11.41
CA TRP A 9 27.35 -27.26 -10.14
C TRP A 9 27.09 -28.45 -9.22
N ASN A 10 27.77 -28.52 -8.07
CA ASN A 10 27.61 -29.62 -7.11
C ASN A 10 27.02 -29.08 -5.78
N PRO A 11 25.74 -29.35 -5.48
CA PRO A 11 25.01 -28.74 -4.36
C PRO A 11 25.51 -29.19 -2.97
N ASP A 12 26.31 -30.26 -2.89
CA ASP A 12 26.77 -30.82 -1.60
C ASP A 12 28.03 -30.15 -1.03
N ILE A 13 28.69 -29.23 -1.76
CA ILE A 13 29.97 -28.64 -1.34
C ILE A 13 29.81 -27.27 -0.63
N GLU A 14 28.70 -26.54 -0.82
CA GLU A 14 28.52 -25.21 -0.20
C GLU A 14 27.77 -25.20 1.13
N ALA A 15 27.11 -26.30 1.52
CA ALA A 15 26.45 -26.41 2.83
C ALA A 15 27.43 -26.52 4.02
N SER A 16 28.74 -26.65 3.77
CA SER A 16 29.77 -26.85 4.79
C SER A 16 30.93 -25.86 4.73
N ARG A 17 30.69 -24.59 4.36
CA ARG A 17 31.70 -23.55 4.64
C ARG A 17 31.68 -23.25 6.15
N PRO A 18 32.73 -23.59 6.92
CA PRO A 18 32.77 -23.25 8.33
C PRO A 18 32.74 -21.72 8.47
N PHE A 19 31.93 -21.21 9.40
CA PHE A 19 31.96 -19.81 9.79
C PHE A 19 33.42 -19.40 10.04
N THR A 20 33.87 -18.31 9.43
CA THR A 20 35.24 -17.84 9.57
C THR A 20 35.56 -17.69 11.06
N LYS A 21 36.74 -18.18 11.48
CA LYS A 21 37.22 -18.12 12.88
C LYS A 21 37.05 -16.71 13.49
N GLN A 22 37.15 -15.68 12.65
CA GLN A 22 36.92 -14.28 12.98
C GLN A 22 35.46 -13.95 13.36
N TYR A 23 34.47 -14.55 12.71
CA TYR A 23 33.05 -14.40 13.04
C TYR A 23 32.70 -15.11 14.35
N ILE A 24 33.26 -16.29 14.60
CA ILE A 24 33.07 -17.01 15.86
C ILE A 24 33.69 -16.21 17.02
N GLU A 25 34.86 -15.62 16.82
CA GLU A 25 35.53 -14.81 17.85
C GLU A 25 34.78 -13.49 18.10
N SER A 26 34.23 -12.84 17.07
CA SER A 26 33.42 -11.62 17.25
C SER A 26 32.12 -11.89 18.02
N LEU A 27 31.49 -13.06 17.80
CA LEU A 27 30.33 -13.49 18.58
C LEU A 27 30.69 -13.75 20.05
N ARG A 28 31.85 -14.36 20.34
CA ARG A 28 32.31 -14.60 21.72
C ARG A 28 32.54 -13.30 22.49
N VAL A 29 33.18 -12.31 21.86
CA VAL A 29 33.39 -10.99 22.46
C VAL A 29 32.04 -10.30 22.75
N LYS A 30 31.09 -10.39 21.82
CA LYS A 30 29.76 -9.80 21.99
C LYS A 30 28.97 -10.46 23.12
N ILE A 31 29.07 -11.78 23.28
CA ILE A 31 28.43 -12.52 24.36
C ILE A 31 29.01 -12.08 25.72
N GLN A 32 30.34 -12.01 25.86
CA GLN A 32 30.97 -11.54 27.11
C GLN A 32 30.57 -10.10 27.47
N LEU A 33 30.46 -9.22 26.48
CA LEU A 33 30.02 -7.83 26.70
C LEU A 33 28.58 -7.77 27.22
N LEU A 34 27.67 -8.54 26.63
CA LEU A 34 26.27 -8.59 27.04
C LEU A 34 26.11 -9.22 28.43
N GLU A 35 26.88 -10.26 28.74
CA GLU A 35 26.90 -10.88 30.08
C GLU A 35 27.40 -9.90 31.15
N SER A 36 28.43 -9.10 30.85
CA SER A 36 28.92 -8.04 31.73
C SER A 36 27.86 -6.97 31.98
N GLN A 37 27.16 -6.51 30.93
CA GLN A 37 26.08 -5.53 31.05
C GLN A 37 24.90 -6.05 31.89
N ILE A 38 24.53 -7.33 31.72
CA ILE A 38 23.50 -7.97 32.55
C ILE A 38 23.96 -8.08 34.01
N GLY A 39 25.24 -8.35 34.26
CA GLY A 39 25.83 -8.35 35.60
C GLY A 39 25.71 -7.00 36.29
N GLN A 40 26.03 -5.91 35.57
CA GLN A 40 25.95 -4.54 36.08
C GLN A 40 24.50 -4.10 36.36
N LEU A 41 23.56 -4.49 35.50
CA LEU A 41 22.15 -4.18 35.70
C LEU A 41 21.56 -4.90 36.92
N ARG A 42 22.04 -6.11 37.22
CA ARG A 42 21.61 -6.89 38.40
C ARG A 42 22.21 -6.37 39.71
N THR A 43 23.43 -5.82 39.70
CA THR A 43 24.04 -5.24 40.90
C THR A 43 23.56 -3.82 41.17
N GLY A 44 23.12 -3.09 40.15
CA GLY A 44 22.60 -1.71 40.27
C GLY A 44 21.19 -1.57 40.85
N THR A 45 20.42 -2.66 41.02
CA THR A 45 19.01 -2.56 41.47
C THR A 45 18.77 -2.76 42.97
N SER A 46 19.81 -2.94 43.79
CA SER A 46 19.60 -3.35 45.20
C SER A 46 20.03 -2.37 46.29
N THR A 47 20.42 -1.12 45.98
CA THR A 47 20.78 -0.16 47.03
C THR A 47 20.48 1.27 46.61
N GLN A 48 19.29 1.77 46.96
CA GLN A 48 19.07 3.17 47.38
C GLN A 48 17.63 3.40 47.86
N SER A 49 17.44 3.20 49.16
CA SER A 49 16.47 3.94 49.97
C SER A 49 17.12 4.18 51.32
N ALA A 50 17.88 5.28 51.44
CA ALA A 50 18.04 6.10 52.66
C ALA A 50 19.21 7.10 52.51
N GLU A 51 18.88 8.38 52.73
CA GLU A 51 19.69 9.40 53.43
C GLU A 51 20.87 10.13 52.73
N ALA A 52 20.54 11.32 52.21
CA ALA A 52 20.98 12.67 52.65
C ALA A 52 22.48 13.07 52.79
N GLN A 53 22.83 14.09 51.99
CA GLN A 53 23.61 15.33 52.27
C GLN A 53 25.14 15.31 52.47
N SER A 54 25.87 15.97 51.54
CA SER A 54 26.76 17.14 51.82
C SER A 54 27.67 17.53 50.62
N ARG A 55 27.61 18.83 50.21
CA ARG A 55 28.65 19.79 49.69
C ARG A 55 30.04 19.26 49.24
N ALA A 56 30.76 19.78 48.23
CA ALA A 56 30.68 21.00 47.39
C ALA A 56 31.68 20.95 46.19
N THR A 57 31.38 21.72 45.13
CA THR A 57 32.26 22.43 44.14
C THR A 57 33.48 21.76 43.49
N PHE A 58 33.43 21.55 42.16
CA PHE A 58 34.26 22.27 41.16
C PHE A 58 33.79 21.98 39.72
N ASP A 59 34.17 22.88 38.80
CA ASP A 59 33.56 23.19 37.51
C ASP A 59 33.63 22.15 36.37
N GLN A 60 32.69 22.35 35.43
CA GLN A 60 32.87 22.43 33.98
C GLN A 60 32.33 21.28 33.11
N GLU A 61 31.52 21.73 32.14
CA GLU A 61 31.30 21.16 30.80
C GLU A 61 30.24 20.05 30.56
N THR A 62 29.17 20.51 29.90
CA THR A 62 28.47 19.89 28.75
C THR A 62 27.34 18.88 28.98
N LEU A 63 26.31 19.09 28.14
CA LEU A 63 25.35 18.14 27.56
C LEU A 63 24.08 17.79 28.34
N ASP A 64 23.00 18.45 27.88
CA ASP A 64 21.68 17.90 27.65
C ASP A 64 21.70 16.41 27.25
N ARG A 65 20.77 15.63 27.83
CA ARG A 65 19.80 14.75 27.14
C ARG A 65 19.44 13.50 27.96
N SER A 66 18.15 13.37 28.26
CA SER A 66 17.46 12.14 28.69
C SER A 66 15.95 12.45 28.67
N GLN A 67 15.01 11.72 28.05
CA GLN A 67 15.01 10.37 27.48
C GLN A 67 13.79 10.24 26.55
N ASN A 68 13.98 9.62 25.39
CA ASN A 68 12.99 8.76 24.71
C ASN A 68 13.80 7.70 23.93
N PRO A 69 13.35 6.43 23.87
CA PRO A 69 14.20 5.31 23.50
C PRO A 69 14.46 5.26 21.99
N ALA A 70 15.73 5.06 21.63
CA ALA A 70 16.23 5.04 20.26
C ALA A 70 15.93 3.71 19.55
N TYR A 71 15.23 3.80 18.42
CA TYR A 71 15.41 2.90 17.29
C TYR A 71 16.76 3.18 16.59
N PHE A 72 17.35 2.13 16.02
CA PHE A 72 18.64 2.06 15.34
C PHE A 72 19.14 3.36 14.68
N SER A 73 20.26 3.88 15.20
CA SER A 73 21.06 4.91 14.54
C SER A 73 22.01 4.22 13.55
N SER A 74 21.83 4.48 12.26
CA SER A 74 22.68 4.01 11.18
C SER A 74 23.80 5.02 10.93
N ASP A 75 24.78 5.10 11.84
CA ASP A 75 25.98 5.93 11.67
C ASP A 75 27.22 5.17 12.17
N SER A 76 27.65 4.16 11.41
CA SER A 76 29.04 3.66 11.46
C SER A 76 29.29 2.66 10.32
N LEU A 77 29.30 3.12 9.06
CA LEU A 77 29.90 2.37 7.94
C LEU A 77 30.23 3.31 6.75
N HIS A 78 30.67 4.54 7.04
CA HIS A 78 31.00 5.51 5.99
C HIS A 78 32.49 5.72 5.70
N ASP A 79 33.39 5.07 6.43
CA ASP A 79 34.82 5.08 6.12
C ASP A 79 35.24 3.72 5.57
N LEU A 80 35.22 3.59 4.23
CA LEU A 80 36.14 2.78 3.40
C LEU A 80 35.62 2.65 1.95
N LEU A 81 35.24 3.74 1.28
CA LEU A 81 35.12 3.75 -0.19
C LEU A 81 35.53 5.12 -0.75
N THR A 82 36.82 5.25 -1.08
CA THR A 82 37.34 6.36 -1.90
C THR A 82 36.94 6.13 -3.36
N PRO A 83 36.56 7.17 -4.14
CA PRO A 83 35.97 7.00 -5.45
C PRO A 83 37.02 6.83 -6.55
N LEU A 84 36.84 5.83 -7.43
CA LEU A 84 37.54 5.73 -8.71
C LEU A 84 36.71 6.41 -9.82
N PRO A 85 37.36 7.07 -10.80
CA PRO A 85 36.73 8.03 -11.68
C PRO A 85 35.95 7.39 -12.81
N ALA A 86 34.89 8.10 -13.22
CA ALA A 86 34.14 7.86 -14.44
C ALA A 86 35.06 7.90 -15.67
N SER A 87 35.09 6.82 -16.45
CA SER A 87 35.22 6.86 -17.91
C SER A 87 34.99 5.48 -18.55
N ALA A 88 34.16 5.51 -19.59
CA ALA A 88 34.11 4.63 -20.76
C ALA A 88 34.02 3.11 -20.53
N THR A 89 32.83 2.56 -20.78
CA THR A 89 32.78 1.33 -21.59
C THR A 89 31.58 1.37 -22.52
N ASP A 90 31.94 1.32 -23.79
CA ASP A 90 31.09 1.18 -24.95
C ASP A 90 30.11 0.01 -24.86
N GLN A 91 29.00 0.22 -25.56
CA GLN A 91 28.19 -0.72 -26.33
C GLN A 91 28.59 -2.20 -26.20
N LEU A 92 27.64 -3.02 -25.75
CA LEU A 92 27.38 -4.37 -26.28
C LEU A 92 26.03 -4.85 -25.71
N THR A 93 24.93 -4.39 -26.33
CA THR A 93 23.61 -5.05 -26.20
C THR A 93 23.66 -6.39 -26.95
N PRO A 94 23.29 -7.53 -26.33
CA PRO A 94 23.05 -8.75 -27.08
C PRO A 94 21.73 -8.59 -27.83
N THR A 95 21.82 -8.49 -29.16
CA THR A 95 20.67 -8.56 -30.07
C THR A 95 20.06 -9.96 -29.98
N ALA A 96 18.99 -10.12 -29.22
CA ALA A 96 18.17 -11.32 -29.29
C ALA A 96 17.45 -11.37 -30.66
N PRO A 97 17.31 -12.56 -31.27
CA PRO A 97 16.68 -12.68 -32.58
C PRO A 97 15.20 -12.28 -32.50
N TYR A 98 14.84 -11.30 -33.34
CA TYR A 98 13.49 -10.85 -33.60
C TYR A 98 12.56 -12.04 -33.90
N LEU A 99 11.61 -12.31 -33.01
CA LEU A 99 10.40 -13.05 -33.35
C LEU A 99 9.49 -12.14 -34.19
N PRO A 100 8.85 -12.66 -35.26
CA PRO A 100 8.00 -11.84 -36.12
C PRO A 100 6.80 -11.31 -35.35
N GLY A 101 6.51 -10.03 -35.62
CA GLY A 101 5.61 -9.19 -34.84
C GLY A 101 4.24 -9.82 -34.57
N PHE A 102 3.83 -9.73 -33.30
CA PHE A 102 2.44 -9.79 -32.93
C PHE A 102 1.73 -8.60 -33.57
N HIS A 103 0.97 -8.86 -34.63
CA HIS A 103 -0.04 -7.92 -35.08
C HIS A 103 -1.02 -7.67 -33.90
N PRO A 104 -1.46 -6.42 -33.67
CA PRO A 104 -2.53 -6.15 -32.71
C PRO A 104 -3.76 -6.87 -33.23
N THR A 105 -4.02 -8.04 -32.66
CA THR A 105 -5.17 -8.85 -33.01
C THR A 105 -6.36 -8.09 -32.47
N THR A 106 -7.30 -7.75 -33.35
CA THR A 106 -8.61 -7.21 -32.98
C THR A 106 -9.12 -8.00 -31.77
N PRO A 107 -9.47 -7.36 -30.64
CA PRO A 107 -9.90 -8.11 -29.47
C PRO A 107 -11.14 -8.90 -29.87
N LEU A 108 -11.02 -10.23 -29.89
CA LEU A 108 -12.19 -11.10 -29.87
C LEU A 108 -13.05 -10.60 -28.72
N ALA A 109 -14.27 -10.18 -29.04
CA ALA A 109 -15.23 -9.70 -28.07
C ALA A 109 -15.51 -10.84 -27.07
N GLY A 110 -14.74 -10.89 -26.00
CA GLY A 110 -14.97 -11.81 -24.90
C GLY A 110 -16.33 -11.50 -24.31
N PHE A 111 -17.14 -12.53 -24.09
CA PHE A 111 -18.46 -12.38 -23.47
C PHE A 111 -18.32 -11.64 -22.13
N PRO A 112 -18.99 -10.49 -21.93
CA PRO A 112 -18.98 -9.82 -20.63
C PRO A 112 -19.55 -10.77 -19.58
N TYR A 113 -18.80 -10.97 -18.50
CA TYR A 113 -19.27 -11.74 -17.36
C TYR A 113 -20.38 -10.96 -16.65
N GLN A 114 -21.47 -11.65 -16.34
CA GLN A 114 -22.54 -11.12 -15.51
C GLN A 114 -22.46 -11.75 -14.11
N TYR A 115 -22.50 -10.91 -13.07
CA TYR A 115 -22.59 -11.43 -11.71
C TYR A 115 -23.91 -12.16 -11.49
N ILE A 116 -23.90 -13.24 -10.71
CA ILE A 116 -25.08 -14.10 -10.52
C ILE A 116 -26.30 -13.35 -9.96
N PHE A 117 -26.08 -12.31 -9.16
CA PHE A 117 -27.15 -11.47 -8.59
C PHE A 117 -27.71 -10.44 -9.57
N GLU A 118 -27.11 -10.28 -10.75
CA GLU A 118 -27.61 -9.42 -11.83
C GLU A 118 -28.34 -10.22 -12.91
N ILE A 119 -28.32 -11.56 -12.82
CA ILE A 119 -28.97 -12.45 -13.78
C ILE A 119 -30.39 -12.75 -13.30
N ASP A 120 -31.36 -12.56 -14.19
CA ASP A 120 -32.73 -13.03 -13.95
C ASP A 120 -32.81 -14.55 -14.10
N LEU A 121 -32.73 -15.26 -12.98
CA LEU A 121 -32.82 -16.72 -12.93
C LEU A 121 -34.23 -17.27 -13.18
N SER A 122 -35.26 -16.42 -13.30
CA SER A 122 -36.60 -16.87 -13.69
C SER A 122 -36.67 -17.20 -15.19
N THR A 123 -35.77 -16.62 -15.99
CA THR A 123 -35.64 -16.91 -17.42
C THR A 123 -34.89 -18.24 -17.61
N PRO A 124 -35.46 -19.24 -18.30
CA PRO A 124 -34.80 -20.54 -18.56
C PRO A 124 -33.45 -20.38 -19.26
N PHE A 125 -32.49 -21.25 -18.93
CA PHE A 125 -31.12 -21.18 -19.44
C PHE A 125 -31.03 -21.00 -20.96
N ASP A 126 -31.79 -21.80 -21.73
CA ASP A 126 -31.78 -21.77 -23.20
C ASP A 126 -32.33 -20.46 -23.80
N HIS A 127 -33.04 -19.66 -23.00
CA HIS A 127 -33.58 -18.35 -23.39
C HIS A 127 -32.71 -17.18 -22.90
N GLN A 128 -31.68 -17.44 -22.10
CA GLN A 128 -30.72 -16.42 -21.70
C GLN A 128 -29.83 -15.99 -22.88
N THR A 129 -29.24 -14.80 -22.80
CA THR A 129 -28.25 -14.38 -23.80
C THR A 129 -26.99 -15.24 -23.71
N LEU A 130 -26.19 -15.30 -24.78
CA LEU A 130 -24.96 -16.10 -24.81
C LEU A 130 -23.96 -15.68 -23.72
N GLU A 131 -23.91 -14.39 -23.39
CA GLU A 131 -23.08 -13.83 -22.33
C GLU A 131 -23.47 -14.38 -20.95
N ILE A 132 -24.78 -14.39 -20.69
CA ILE A 132 -25.35 -14.91 -19.45
C ILE A 132 -25.15 -16.42 -19.37
N GLN A 133 -25.41 -17.15 -20.46
CA GLN A 133 -25.16 -18.60 -20.52
C GLN A 133 -23.70 -18.94 -20.24
N ALA A 134 -22.75 -18.18 -20.81
CA ALA A 134 -21.33 -18.35 -20.55
C ALA A 134 -20.97 -18.08 -19.08
N SER A 135 -21.56 -17.04 -18.48
CA SER A 135 -21.37 -16.69 -17.07
C SER A 135 -21.93 -17.76 -16.11
N LEU A 136 -23.13 -18.28 -16.40
CA LEU A 136 -23.79 -19.35 -15.65
C LEU A 136 -23.05 -20.69 -15.78
N SER A 137 -22.50 -20.98 -16.95
CA SER A 137 -21.77 -22.23 -17.22
C SER A 137 -20.31 -22.18 -16.79
N CYS A 138 -19.82 -21.01 -16.36
CA CYS A 138 -18.43 -20.83 -15.95
C CYS A 138 -18.15 -21.62 -14.65
N PRO A 139 -17.23 -22.60 -14.66
CA PRO A 139 -16.86 -23.36 -13.48
C PRO A 139 -15.86 -22.57 -12.62
N TRP A 140 -16.33 -21.44 -12.11
CA TRP A 140 -15.61 -20.44 -11.32
C TRP A 140 -14.81 -21.01 -10.15
N ASN A 141 -15.29 -22.10 -9.54
CA ASN A 141 -14.65 -22.75 -8.40
C ASN A 141 -13.63 -23.83 -8.77
N ARG A 142 -13.37 -24.10 -10.07
CA ARG A 142 -12.52 -25.22 -10.53
C ARG A 142 -11.15 -25.28 -9.85
N TYR A 143 -10.55 -24.14 -9.58
CA TYR A 143 -9.21 -24.03 -8.99
C TYR A 143 -9.23 -23.50 -7.55
N LEU A 144 -10.39 -23.38 -6.91
CA LEU A 144 -10.46 -22.91 -5.53
C LEU A 144 -10.14 -24.05 -4.55
N PRO A 145 -9.47 -23.76 -3.42
CA PRO A 145 -9.16 -24.78 -2.43
C PRO A 145 -10.42 -25.29 -1.73
N ASN A 146 -10.30 -26.47 -1.13
CA ASN A 146 -11.32 -26.96 -0.21
C ASN A 146 -11.31 -26.11 1.07
N LEU A 147 -12.42 -25.42 1.33
CA LEU A 147 -12.56 -24.52 2.48
C LEU A 147 -13.03 -25.25 3.76
N GLY A 148 -13.13 -26.58 3.75
CA GLY A 148 -13.53 -27.40 4.88
C GLY A 148 -15.02 -27.27 5.16
N GLN A 149 -15.37 -26.77 6.35
CA GLN A 149 -16.77 -26.56 6.75
C GLN A 149 -17.39 -25.28 6.20
N VAL A 150 -16.59 -24.38 5.60
CA VAL A 150 -17.08 -23.14 5.03
C VAL A 150 -17.45 -23.40 3.57
N GLU A 151 -18.73 -23.28 3.23
CA GLU A 151 -19.17 -23.35 1.84
C GLU A 151 -19.08 -21.97 1.21
N LEU A 152 -18.25 -21.83 0.18
CA LEU A 152 -18.27 -20.64 -0.69
C LEU A 152 -19.28 -20.90 -1.80
N SER A 153 -20.40 -20.20 -1.77
CA SER A 153 -21.39 -20.27 -2.85
C SER A 153 -20.98 -19.37 -4.02
N ARG A 154 -21.62 -19.54 -5.19
CA ARG A 154 -21.41 -18.63 -6.33
C ARG A 154 -21.84 -17.19 -6.00
N ILE A 155 -22.89 -17.02 -5.19
CA ILE A 155 -23.35 -15.69 -4.79
C ILE A 155 -22.31 -15.00 -3.89
N ASP A 156 -21.73 -15.72 -2.94
CA ASP A 156 -20.66 -15.17 -2.08
C ASP A 156 -19.43 -14.78 -2.92
N HIS A 157 -19.01 -15.65 -3.84
CA HIS A 157 -17.88 -15.38 -4.74
C HIS A 157 -18.10 -14.09 -5.55
N ASP A 158 -19.25 -13.98 -6.21
CA ASP A 158 -19.55 -12.82 -7.06
C ASP A 158 -19.69 -11.53 -6.23
N GLN A 159 -20.25 -11.63 -5.02
CA GLN A 159 -20.31 -10.49 -4.09
C GLN A 159 -18.92 -10.04 -3.66
N ILE A 160 -18.00 -10.96 -3.34
CA ILE A 160 -16.61 -10.63 -2.97
C ILE A 160 -15.90 -9.90 -4.12
N LEU A 161 -16.03 -10.41 -5.35
CA LEU A 161 -15.44 -9.78 -6.53
C LEU A 161 -16.05 -8.39 -6.78
N SER A 162 -17.38 -8.29 -6.77
CA SER A 162 -18.08 -7.02 -6.95
C SER A 162 -17.70 -6.00 -5.89
N GLN A 163 -17.65 -6.41 -4.62
CA GLN A 163 -17.19 -5.55 -3.53
C GLN A 163 -15.77 -5.07 -3.77
N TYR A 164 -14.80 -5.96 -4.05
CA TYR A 164 -13.42 -5.54 -4.28
C TYR A 164 -13.27 -4.48 -5.38
N PHE A 165 -13.97 -4.67 -6.51
CA PHE A 165 -13.88 -3.77 -7.65
C PHE A 165 -14.65 -2.46 -7.43
N ASN A 166 -15.71 -2.45 -6.60
CA ASN A 166 -16.54 -1.27 -6.36
C ASN A 166 -16.16 -0.49 -5.08
N SER A 167 -15.65 -1.16 -4.06
CA SER A 167 -15.54 -0.64 -2.69
C SER A 167 -14.24 0.13 -2.41
N GLY A 168 -13.60 0.63 -3.46
CA GLY A 168 -12.41 1.47 -3.35
C GLY A 168 -11.13 0.73 -3.00
N THR A 169 -11.13 -0.60 -2.83
CA THR A 169 -9.90 -1.37 -2.57
C THR A 169 -9.10 -1.68 -3.83
N GLY A 170 -9.74 -1.66 -5.00
CA GLY A 170 -9.12 -1.95 -6.30
C GLY A 170 -8.47 -0.74 -7.01
N TRP A 171 -8.68 0.49 -6.56
CA TRP A 171 -8.28 1.70 -7.30
C TRP A 171 -6.76 1.87 -7.52
N LEU A 172 -5.92 1.17 -6.75
CA LEU A 172 -4.45 1.13 -6.92
C LEU A 172 -3.94 -0.20 -7.49
N SER A 173 -4.82 -1.15 -7.80
CA SER A 173 -4.43 -2.52 -8.20
C SER A 173 -4.07 -2.67 -9.67
N GLY A 174 -4.45 -1.71 -10.51
CA GLY A 174 -4.35 -1.81 -11.97
C GLY A 174 -5.21 -2.93 -12.57
N LEU A 175 -6.02 -3.65 -11.76
CA LEU A 175 -6.92 -4.69 -12.23
C LEU A 175 -8.19 -4.06 -12.79
N VAL A 176 -8.43 -4.28 -14.09
CA VAL A 176 -9.65 -3.84 -14.76
C VAL A 176 -10.71 -4.95 -14.61
N PRO A 177 -11.87 -4.69 -13.95
CA PRO A 177 -12.84 -5.72 -13.61
C PRO A 177 -13.31 -6.53 -14.82
N VAL A 178 -13.73 -5.84 -15.88
CA VAL A 178 -14.24 -6.48 -17.10
C VAL A 178 -13.20 -7.38 -17.76
N ARG A 179 -11.92 -6.99 -17.76
CA ARG A 179 -10.83 -7.79 -18.35
C ARG A 179 -10.55 -9.05 -17.53
N PHE A 180 -10.51 -8.92 -16.20
CA PHE A 180 -10.35 -10.05 -15.30
C PHE A 180 -11.50 -11.06 -15.46
N LEU A 181 -12.75 -10.57 -15.44
CA LEU A 181 -13.92 -11.44 -15.50
C LEU A 181 -14.11 -12.10 -16.88
N CYS A 182 -13.89 -11.37 -17.98
CA CYS A 182 -13.86 -11.99 -19.31
C CYS A 182 -12.75 -13.05 -19.39
N GLY A 183 -11.59 -12.79 -18.77
CA GLY A 183 -10.51 -13.74 -18.63
C GLY A 183 -10.91 -15.00 -17.86
N LEU A 184 -11.63 -14.84 -16.74
CA LEU A 184 -12.16 -15.94 -15.94
C LEU A 184 -13.08 -16.85 -16.78
N VAL A 185 -14.06 -16.26 -17.50
CA VAL A 185 -14.97 -17.03 -18.37
C VAL A 185 -14.20 -17.75 -19.47
N SER A 186 -13.30 -17.05 -20.14
CA SER A 186 -12.57 -17.59 -21.29
C SER A 186 -11.63 -18.72 -20.89
N SER A 187 -10.97 -18.61 -19.73
CA SER A 187 -10.04 -19.63 -19.23
C SER A 187 -10.74 -20.84 -18.60
N LEU A 188 -11.93 -20.65 -18.03
CA LEU A 188 -12.64 -21.72 -17.33
C LEU A 188 -13.76 -22.36 -18.15
N GLY A 189 -14.25 -21.68 -19.18
CA GLY A 189 -15.30 -22.14 -20.09
C GLY A 189 -14.99 -23.48 -20.78
N HIS A 190 -16.02 -24.10 -21.33
CA HIS A 190 -15.87 -25.37 -22.04
C HIS A 190 -14.97 -25.20 -23.27
N ARG A 191 -13.93 -26.04 -23.38
CA ARG A 191 -13.01 -26.08 -24.51
C ARG A 191 -13.79 -26.31 -25.81
N THR A 192 -14.04 -25.26 -26.58
CA THR A 192 -14.24 -25.42 -28.02
C THR A 192 -12.92 -25.90 -28.63
N ALA A 193 -12.96 -26.73 -29.67
CA ALA A 193 -11.81 -27.43 -30.27
C ALA A 193 -10.67 -26.54 -30.83
N HIS A 194 -10.70 -25.24 -30.60
CA HIS A 194 -9.65 -24.30 -30.97
C HIS A 194 -8.66 -24.06 -29.81
N PRO A 195 -7.36 -23.87 -30.12
CA PRO A 195 -6.37 -23.55 -29.09
C PRO A 195 -6.80 -22.28 -28.36
N THR A 196 -7.00 -22.39 -27.05
CA THR A 196 -7.33 -21.26 -26.17
C THR A 196 -6.19 -20.26 -26.22
N ILE A 197 -6.46 -19.05 -26.72
CA ILE A 197 -5.59 -17.91 -26.47
C ILE A 197 -5.49 -17.78 -24.95
N GLN A 198 -4.29 -17.93 -24.40
CA GLN A 198 -4.05 -17.81 -22.97
C GLN A 198 -4.49 -16.42 -22.50
N SER A 199 -5.41 -16.38 -21.54
CA SER A 199 -5.95 -15.12 -21.03
C SER A 199 -4.85 -14.35 -20.33
N THR A 200 -4.48 -13.19 -20.87
CA THR A 200 -3.45 -12.32 -20.28
C THR A 200 -3.92 -11.58 -19.02
N HIS A 201 -5.20 -11.68 -18.67
CA HIS A 201 -5.84 -10.95 -17.57
C HIS A 201 -6.35 -11.87 -16.44
N TYR A 202 -6.23 -13.18 -16.58
CA TYR A 202 -6.68 -14.15 -15.59
C TYR A 202 -5.71 -15.31 -15.45
N THR A 203 -5.42 -15.69 -14.21
CA THR A 203 -4.81 -16.98 -13.86
C THR A 203 -5.43 -17.49 -12.56
N SER A 204 -5.39 -18.80 -12.32
CA SER A 204 -5.82 -19.38 -11.04
C SER A 204 -5.08 -18.77 -9.84
N LEU A 205 -3.78 -18.52 -10.02
CA LEU A 205 -2.93 -17.79 -9.07
C LEU A 205 -3.51 -16.42 -8.72
N LEU A 206 -3.77 -15.58 -9.72
CA LEU A 206 -4.38 -14.26 -9.51
C LEU A 206 -5.74 -14.37 -8.83
N HIS A 207 -6.57 -15.34 -9.24
CA HIS A 207 -7.90 -15.54 -8.69
C HIS A 207 -7.86 -15.87 -7.19
N CYS A 208 -7.04 -16.83 -6.78
CA CYS A 208 -6.88 -17.18 -5.37
C CYS A 208 -6.27 -16.02 -4.56
N SER A 209 -5.27 -15.31 -5.09
CA SER A 209 -4.71 -14.13 -4.41
C SER A 209 -5.74 -13.01 -4.24
N LEU A 210 -6.59 -12.80 -5.25
CA LEU A 210 -7.68 -11.83 -5.19
C LEU A 210 -8.68 -12.21 -4.11
N LEU A 211 -9.16 -13.46 -4.10
CA LEU A 211 -10.11 -13.94 -3.08
C LEU A 211 -9.50 -13.92 -1.67
N ALA A 212 -8.23 -14.25 -1.51
CA ALA A 212 -7.53 -14.16 -0.23
C ALA A 212 -7.62 -12.76 0.40
N PHE A 213 -7.38 -11.72 -0.41
CA PHE A 213 -7.46 -10.34 0.03
C PHE A 213 -8.91 -9.86 0.14
N ALA A 214 -9.69 -10.01 -0.93
CA ALA A 214 -11.04 -9.48 -1.07
C ALA A 214 -12.06 -10.12 -0.11
N SER A 215 -11.87 -11.38 0.29
CA SER A 215 -12.78 -12.05 1.25
C SER A 215 -12.84 -11.34 2.61
N SER A 216 -11.86 -10.48 2.94
CA SER A 216 -11.94 -9.59 4.10
C SER A 216 -13.17 -8.68 4.07
N LEU A 217 -13.68 -8.34 2.88
CA LEU A 217 -14.84 -7.49 2.67
C LEU A 217 -16.17 -8.25 2.80
N SER A 218 -16.14 -9.59 2.78
CA SER A 218 -17.35 -10.42 2.82
C SER A 218 -18.21 -10.13 4.05
N GLU A 219 -19.54 -10.11 3.83
CA GLU A 219 -20.52 -10.04 4.91
C GLU A 219 -20.58 -11.32 5.74
N ASN A 220 -20.17 -12.46 5.16
CA ASN A 220 -20.13 -13.72 5.87
C ASN A 220 -18.86 -13.79 6.75
N PRO A 221 -18.99 -13.82 8.09
CA PRO A 221 -17.84 -13.82 8.99
C PRO A 221 -16.97 -15.07 8.85
N LEU A 222 -17.53 -16.20 8.41
CA LEU A 222 -16.77 -17.45 8.19
C LEU A 222 -15.88 -17.34 6.95
N ILE A 223 -16.34 -16.64 5.90
CA ILE A 223 -15.54 -16.38 4.70
C ILE A 223 -14.47 -15.31 4.99
N ARG A 224 -14.84 -14.29 5.77
CA ARG A 224 -13.93 -13.21 6.20
C ARG A 224 -12.82 -13.69 7.14
N ALA A 225 -13.06 -14.79 7.87
CA ALA A 225 -12.11 -15.34 8.82
C ALA A 225 -10.74 -15.57 8.18
N ARG A 226 -9.69 -15.26 8.96
CA ARG A 226 -8.29 -15.44 8.54
C ARG A 226 -8.02 -16.86 8.06
N ASP A 227 -8.50 -17.87 8.80
CA ASP A 227 -8.29 -19.29 8.47
C ASP A 227 -8.83 -19.67 7.09
N THR A 228 -9.97 -19.11 6.68
CA THR A 228 -10.53 -19.33 5.35
C THR A 228 -9.69 -18.64 4.29
N ARG A 229 -9.26 -17.41 4.55
CA ARG A 229 -8.42 -16.62 3.64
C ARG A 229 -7.03 -17.22 3.44
N ASP A 230 -6.43 -17.77 4.50
CA ASP A 230 -5.15 -18.47 4.47
C ASP A 230 -5.18 -19.69 3.53
N LYS A 231 -6.35 -20.34 3.33
CA LYS A 231 -6.48 -21.43 2.35
C LYS A 231 -6.32 -20.93 0.91
N PHE A 232 -6.93 -19.80 0.55
CA PHE A 232 -6.73 -19.19 -0.77
C PHE A 232 -5.28 -18.80 -0.99
N VAL A 233 -4.63 -18.25 0.04
CA VAL A 233 -3.21 -17.88 -0.01
C VAL A 233 -2.32 -19.10 -0.19
N THR A 234 -2.59 -20.17 0.54
CA THR A 234 -1.85 -21.43 0.43
C THR A 234 -1.97 -22.00 -0.98
N GLN A 235 -3.19 -22.07 -1.50
CA GLN A 235 -3.45 -22.51 -2.87
C GLN A 235 -2.77 -21.64 -3.92
N ALA A 236 -2.79 -20.31 -3.75
CA ALA A 236 -2.09 -19.38 -4.62
C ALA A 236 -0.58 -19.66 -4.63
N LYS A 237 0.03 -19.84 -3.45
CA LYS A 237 1.48 -20.06 -3.33
C LYS A 237 1.98 -21.31 -4.04
N GLU A 238 1.15 -22.35 -4.17
CA GLU A 238 1.50 -23.57 -4.90
C GLU A 238 1.85 -23.30 -6.38
N TRP A 239 1.22 -22.29 -7.01
CA TRP A 239 1.47 -21.96 -8.42
C TRP A 239 2.53 -20.87 -8.63
N LEU A 240 3.09 -20.30 -7.57
CA LEU A 240 4.06 -19.20 -7.72
C LEU A 240 5.31 -19.65 -8.48
N PHE A 241 5.89 -20.80 -8.13
CA PHE A 241 7.11 -21.29 -8.78
C PHE A 241 6.89 -21.60 -10.26
N ASP A 242 5.73 -22.16 -10.61
CA ASP A 242 5.36 -22.41 -12.00
C ASP A 242 5.26 -21.10 -12.78
N GLN A 243 4.63 -20.05 -12.23
CA GLN A 243 4.55 -18.74 -12.89
C GLN A 243 5.85 -17.93 -12.89
N PHE A 244 6.78 -18.19 -11.96
CA PHE A 244 8.13 -17.64 -12.09
C PHE A 244 8.91 -18.31 -13.22
N SER A 245 8.62 -19.58 -13.51
CA SER A 245 9.25 -20.35 -14.58
C SER A 245 8.66 -20.01 -15.96
N ASP A 246 7.34 -19.89 -16.03
CA ASP A 246 6.59 -19.43 -17.20
C ASP A 246 5.90 -18.09 -16.90
N PHE A 247 6.63 -17.01 -17.18
CA PHE A 247 6.23 -15.68 -16.75
C PHE A 247 4.89 -15.25 -17.37
N HIS A 248 3.89 -14.99 -16.53
CA HIS A 248 2.62 -14.43 -16.94
C HIS A 248 2.41 -13.01 -16.40
N PRO A 249 1.88 -12.04 -17.18
CA PRO A 249 1.70 -10.65 -16.72
C PRO A 249 0.90 -10.50 -15.42
N THR A 250 -0.03 -11.41 -15.15
CA THR A 250 -0.83 -11.40 -13.91
C THR A 250 -0.01 -11.71 -12.65
N LEU A 251 1.24 -12.17 -12.78
CA LEU A 251 2.11 -12.38 -11.63
C LEU A 251 2.34 -11.09 -10.85
N LEU A 252 2.43 -9.95 -11.54
CA LEU A 252 2.61 -8.64 -10.92
C LEU A 252 1.45 -8.28 -9.97
N PRO A 253 0.18 -8.17 -10.41
CA PRO A 253 -0.92 -7.88 -9.52
C PRO A 253 -1.17 -8.99 -8.48
N THR A 254 -0.78 -10.24 -8.79
CA THR A 254 -0.81 -11.34 -7.79
C THR A 254 0.11 -11.04 -6.62
N LEU A 255 1.39 -10.71 -6.89
CA LEU A 255 2.36 -10.41 -5.83
C LEU A 255 1.92 -9.20 -5.00
N THR A 256 1.33 -8.19 -5.64
CA THR A 256 0.70 -7.07 -4.95
C THR A 256 -0.44 -7.52 -4.03
N LEU A 257 -1.36 -8.36 -4.52
CA LEU A 257 -2.48 -8.87 -3.71
C LEU A 257 -2.02 -9.75 -2.55
N LEU A 258 -0.98 -10.57 -2.74
CA LEU A 258 -0.37 -11.33 -1.66
C LEU A 258 0.29 -10.42 -0.63
N ALA A 259 0.99 -9.37 -1.06
CA ALA A 259 1.54 -8.37 -0.16
C ALA A 259 0.42 -7.70 0.67
N LEU A 260 -0.62 -7.22 -0.01
CA LEU A 260 -1.82 -6.64 0.60
C LEU A 260 -2.47 -7.56 1.62
N TYR A 261 -2.61 -8.84 1.28
CA TYR A 261 -3.14 -9.86 2.19
C TYR A 261 -2.29 -9.92 3.46
N HIS A 262 -0.99 -10.19 3.32
CA HIS A 262 -0.10 -10.36 4.48
C HIS A 262 -0.06 -9.10 5.34
N HIS A 263 -0.09 -7.92 4.70
CA HIS A 263 -0.16 -6.65 5.41
C HIS A 263 -1.48 -6.48 6.18
N SER A 264 -2.60 -6.94 5.62
CA SER A 264 -3.92 -6.85 6.25
C SER A 264 -4.05 -7.72 7.51
N VAL A 265 -3.29 -8.81 7.61
CA VAL A 265 -3.28 -9.71 8.77
C VAL A 265 -2.15 -9.42 9.76
N GLY A 266 -1.39 -8.34 9.56
CA GLY A 266 -0.31 -7.89 10.44
C GLY A 266 1.06 -8.54 10.17
N GLU A 267 1.22 -9.25 9.07
CA GLU A 267 2.49 -9.88 8.67
C GLU A 267 3.32 -8.94 7.78
N GLU A 268 3.82 -7.86 8.37
CA GLU A 268 4.52 -6.78 7.66
C GLU A 268 5.75 -7.26 6.87
N ASN A 269 6.59 -8.10 7.48
CA ASN A 269 7.78 -8.62 6.81
C ASN A 269 7.41 -9.48 5.59
N THR A 270 6.40 -10.34 5.72
CA THR A 270 5.92 -11.17 4.61
C THR A 270 5.33 -10.32 3.50
N SER A 271 4.55 -9.29 3.86
CA SER A 271 4.05 -8.29 2.91
C SER A 271 5.18 -7.64 2.14
N TYR A 272 6.20 -7.16 2.85
CA TYR A 272 7.37 -6.52 2.27
C TYR A 272 8.10 -7.44 1.28
N MET A 273 8.25 -8.72 1.62
CA MET A 273 8.86 -9.70 0.73
C MET A 273 8.10 -9.86 -0.58
N TYR A 274 6.77 -10.01 -0.54
CA TYR A 274 5.95 -10.16 -1.74
C TYR A 274 5.95 -8.89 -2.61
N LEU A 275 5.90 -7.72 -1.99
CA LEU A 275 6.00 -6.45 -2.72
C LEU A 275 7.38 -6.31 -3.38
N GLY A 276 8.45 -6.64 -2.66
CA GLY A 276 9.81 -6.68 -3.19
C GLY A 276 10.01 -7.68 -4.32
N MET A 277 9.33 -8.85 -4.27
CA MET A 277 9.28 -9.77 -5.41
C MET A 277 8.61 -9.13 -6.63
N GLY A 278 7.50 -8.41 -6.43
CA GLY A 278 6.84 -7.63 -7.48
C GLY A 278 7.77 -6.60 -8.12
N ILE A 279 8.49 -5.82 -7.30
CA ILE A 279 9.47 -4.82 -7.77
C ILE A 279 10.60 -5.47 -8.58
N ARG A 280 11.07 -6.66 -8.21
CA ARG A 280 12.09 -7.38 -9.00
C ARG A 280 11.51 -7.95 -10.29
N ALA A 281 10.26 -8.43 -10.25
CA ALA A 281 9.56 -8.95 -11.43
C ALA A 281 9.34 -7.87 -12.49
N THR A 282 8.98 -6.63 -12.11
CA THR A 282 8.87 -5.52 -13.08
C THR A 282 10.20 -5.22 -13.77
N LYS A 283 11.33 -5.30 -13.05
CA LYS A 283 12.66 -5.11 -13.67
C LYS A 283 12.98 -6.21 -14.68
N ALA A 284 12.69 -7.47 -14.33
CA ALA A 284 12.90 -8.61 -15.22
C ALA A 284 12.07 -8.53 -16.52
N MET A 285 10.90 -7.89 -16.47
CA MET A 285 9.97 -7.75 -17.59
C MET A 285 10.19 -6.54 -18.50
N SER A 286 11.21 -5.72 -18.28
CA SER A 286 11.33 -4.43 -19.00
C SER A 286 11.43 -4.55 -20.53
N GLY A 287 11.61 -5.75 -21.08
CA GLY A 287 11.54 -6.06 -22.52
C GLY A 287 10.14 -6.39 -23.08
N SER A 288 9.11 -6.55 -22.24
CA SER A 288 7.74 -6.93 -22.64
C SER A 288 6.80 -5.72 -22.81
N ALA A 289 7.35 -4.59 -23.28
CA ALA A 289 6.65 -3.30 -23.34
C ALA A 289 5.39 -3.29 -24.23
N ASP A 290 5.21 -4.31 -25.08
CA ASP A 290 4.08 -4.44 -26.00
C ASP A 290 2.75 -4.83 -25.33
N PHE A 291 2.72 -5.00 -24.00
CA PHE A 291 1.50 -5.34 -23.27
C PHE A 291 0.96 -4.13 -22.47
N PRO A 292 -0.13 -3.47 -22.88
CA PRO A 292 -0.65 -2.27 -22.19
C PRO A 292 -0.96 -2.48 -20.71
N ALA A 293 -1.44 -3.68 -20.34
CA ALA A 293 -1.72 -4.00 -18.94
C ALA A 293 -0.44 -4.19 -18.09
N TYR A 294 0.72 -4.47 -18.71
CA TYR A 294 1.99 -4.47 -17.99
C TYR A 294 2.34 -3.09 -17.46
N ALA A 295 2.11 -2.02 -18.24
CA ALA A 295 2.33 -0.66 -17.79
C ALA A 295 1.49 -0.36 -16.54
N TRP A 296 0.21 -0.75 -16.57
CA TRP A 296 -0.71 -0.59 -15.44
C TRP A 296 -0.27 -1.38 -14.21
N TYR A 297 0.14 -2.64 -14.36
CA TYR A 297 0.63 -3.43 -13.23
C TYR A 297 1.95 -2.89 -12.65
N ASN A 298 2.84 -2.39 -13.50
CA ASN A 298 4.08 -1.75 -13.07
C ASN A 298 3.79 -0.48 -12.24
N TRP A 299 2.88 0.37 -12.74
CA TRP A 299 2.41 1.56 -12.03
C TRP A 299 1.63 1.23 -10.75
N SER A 300 0.90 0.11 -10.72
CA SER A 300 0.25 -0.39 -9.51
C SER A 300 1.30 -0.73 -8.46
N ILE A 301 2.29 -1.57 -8.77
CA ILE A 301 3.35 -1.93 -7.82
C ILE A 301 4.07 -0.68 -7.31
N TYR A 302 4.39 0.26 -8.20
CA TYR A 302 5.02 1.53 -7.81
C TYR A 302 4.17 2.32 -6.81
N ALA A 303 2.88 2.54 -7.10
CA ALA A 303 2.02 3.28 -6.20
C ALA A 303 1.88 2.59 -4.84
N GLN A 304 1.72 1.27 -4.82
CA GLN A 304 1.62 0.48 -3.60
C GLN A 304 2.90 0.57 -2.75
N GLU A 305 4.07 0.48 -3.40
CA GLU A 305 5.36 0.66 -2.77
C GLU A 305 5.53 2.07 -2.18
N VAL A 306 5.15 3.12 -2.91
CA VAL A 306 5.21 4.49 -2.40
C VAL A 306 4.35 4.67 -1.15
N PHE A 307 3.09 4.20 -1.19
CA PHE A 307 2.20 4.35 -0.04
C PHE A 307 2.63 3.50 1.15
N PHE A 308 3.15 2.29 0.91
CA PHE A 308 3.74 1.47 1.97
C PHE A 308 4.98 2.12 2.58
N ALA A 309 5.85 2.71 1.75
CA ALA A 309 7.05 3.42 2.18
C ALA A 309 6.69 4.64 3.05
N LEU A 310 5.67 5.41 2.63
CA LEU A 310 5.11 6.53 3.39
C LEU A 310 4.48 6.11 4.72
N GLU A 311 3.82 4.97 4.77
CA GLU A 311 3.26 4.41 6.01
C GLU A 311 4.36 3.99 6.98
N SER A 312 5.41 3.35 6.46
CA SER A 312 6.51 2.79 7.25
C SER A 312 7.62 3.80 7.57
N GLY A 313 7.56 5.02 7.03
CA GLY A 313 8.60 6.04 7.21
C GLY A 313 9.95 5.66 6.57
N ARG A 314 9.93 4.81 5.54
CA ARG A 314 11.13 4.34 4.82
C ARG A 314 11.18 4.96 3.42
N PRO A 315 12.35 5.03 2.78
CA PRO A 315 12.42 5.39 1.36
C PRO A 315 11.72 4.35 0.48
N CYS A 316 11.19 4.79 -0.66
CA CYS A 316 10.67 3.93 -1.71
C CYS A 316 11.83 3.23 -2.43
N GLU A 317 11.77 1.90 -2.55
CA GLU A 317 12.82 1.12 -3.21
C GLU A 317 12.60 0.94 -4.72
N MET A 318 11.42 1.33 -5.20
CA MET A 318 11.07 1.23 -6.61
C MET A 318 11.32 2.55 -7.34
N PRO A 319 12.15 2.56 -8.39
CA PRO A 319 12.28 3.75 -9.22
C PRO A 319 10.95 4.06 -9.93
N THR A 320 10.69 5.34 -10.17
CA THR A 320 9.50 5.75 -10.93
C THR A 320 9.47 5.03 -12.30
N PRO A 321 8.34 4.41 -12.66
CA PRO A 321 8.21 3.76 -13.96
C PRO A 321 8.49 4.74 -15.10
N LYS A 322 9.29 4.31 -16.08
CA LYS A 322 9.62 5.10 -17.27
C LYS A 322 8.52 5.05 -18.33
N ILE A 323 7.67 4.03 -18.26
CA ILE A 323 6.57 3.83 -19.21
C ILE A 323 5.50 4.87 -18.88
N PRO A 324 5.03 5.68 -19.85
CA PRO A 324 3.95 6.62 -19.62
C PRO A 324 2.72 5.91 -19.06
N ILE A 325 2.07 6.54 -18.08
CA ILE A 325 0.74 6.10 -17.65
C ILE A 325 -0.30 6.82 -18.50
N GLU A 326 -0.83 6.10 -19.48
CA GLU A 326 -1.87 6.61 -20.38
C GLU A 326 -3.21 5.97 -20.06
N TYR A 327 -4.26 6.77 -20.23
CA TYR A 327 -5.63 6.29 -20.17
C TYR A 327 -5.93 5.53 -21.46
N ILE A 328 -6.26 4.24 -21.36
CA ILE A 328 -6.64 3.43 -22.50
C ILE A 328 -8.14 3.68 -22.75
N GLU A 329 -8.49 4.37 -23.84
CA GLU A 329 -9.87 4.72 -24.20
C GLU A 329 -10.76 3.51 -24.56
N GLU A 330 -10.20 2.31 -24.63
CA GLU A 330 -10.95 1.08 -24.93
C GLU A 330 -11.77 0.62 -23.71
N HIS A 331 -13.01 1.13 -23.55
CA HIS A 331 -14.27 0.38 -23.25
C HIS A 331 -15.38 1.19 -22.52
N SER A 332 -16.42 1.56 -23.27
CA SER A 332 -17.84 1.13 -23.19
C SER A 332 -18.68 1.07 -21.88
N SER A 333 -18.26 1.65 -20.75
CA SER A 333 -19.22 2.06 -19.69
C SER A 333 -18.67 3.16 -18.77
N ASP A 334 -19.53 4.11 -18.36
CA ASP A 334 -19.13 5.29 -17.56
C ASP A 334 -18.37 4.91 -16.27
N GLN A 335 -18.75 3.81 -15.60
CA GLN A 335 -18.14 3.39 -14.33
C GLN A 335 -16.71 2.84 -14.50
N SER A 336 -16.48 1.99 -15.50
CA SER A 336 -15.15 1.44 -15.77
C SER A 336 -14.17 2.54 -16.18
N SER A 337 -14.67 3.57 -16.87
CA SER A 337 -13.90 4.76 -17.23
C SER A 337 -13.41 5.54 -16.00
N ILE A 338 -14.27 5.75 -15.01
CA ILE A 338 -13.93 6.50 -13.79
C ILE A 338 -12.91 5.75 -12.93
N ILE A 339 -13.03 4.42 -12.78
CA ILE A 339 -12.05 3.60 -12.03
C ILE A 339 -10.67 3.70 -12.70
N ALA A 340 -10.63 3.49 -14.01
CA ALA A 340 -9.44 3.55 -14.83
C ALA A 340 -8.75 4.91 -14.73
N GLU A 341 -9.50 5.99 -14.87
CA GLU A 341 -8.95 7.35 -14.80
C GLU A 341 -8.52 7.71 -13.37
N SER A 342 -9.30 7.31 -12.36
CA SER A 342 -8.91 7.48 -10.95
C SER A 342 -7.55 6.83 -10.72
N PHE A 343 -7.33 5.59 -11.17
CA PHE A 343 -6.04 4.89 -11.07
C PHE A 343 -4.90 5.70 -11.70
N VAL A 344 -5.08 6.22 -12.92
CA VAL A 344 -4.07 7.06 -13.60
C VAL A 344 -3.66 8.25 -12.74
N TYR A 345 -4.63 9.00 -12.22
CA TYR A 345 -4.35 10.16 -11.37
C TYR A 345 -3.77 9.79 -10.01
N SER A 346 -4.09 8.60 -9.50
CA SER A 346 -3.52 8.04 -8.27
C SER A 346 -2.02 7.76 -8.42
N CYS A 347 -1.63 7.17 -9.55
CA CYS A 347 -0.24 6.92 -9.87
C CYS A 347 0.53 8.24 -10.03
N LYS A 348 -0.05 9.24 -10.72
CA LYS A 348 0.55 10.59 -10.80
C LYS A 348 0.72 11.22 -9.42
N LEU A 349 -0.28 11.10 -8.55
CA LEU A 349 -0.21 11.58 -7.17
C LEU A 349 0.88 10.86 -6.36
N SER A 350 1.04 9.55 -6.56
CA SER A 350 2.09 8.76 -5.89
C SER A 350 3.51 9.25 -6.25
N VAL A 351 3.73 9.79 -7.45
CA VAL A 351 5.03 10.39 -7.81
C VAL A 351 5.33 11.60 -6.93
N VAL A 352 4.34 12.48 -6.72
CA VAL A 352 4.48 13.64 -5.83
C VAL A 352 4.66 13.19 -4.37
N ALA A 353 3.88 12.20 -3.95
CA ALA A 353 3.96 11.63 -2.60
C ALA A 353 5.35 11.04 -2.31
N ASN A 354 5.98 10.38 -3.29
CA ASN A 354 7.33 9.84 -3.14
C ASN A 354 8.39 10.94 -2.99
N ARG A 355 8.26 12.06 -3.70
CA ARG A 355 9.17 13.22 -3.55
C ARG A 355 9.07 13.82 -2.15
N ILE A 356 7.85 13.93 -1.61
CA ILE A 356 7.61 14.36 -0.23
C ILE A 356 8.29 13.41 0.76
N ASN A 357 8.25 12.09 0.50
CA ASN A 357 8.91 11.09 1.34
C ASN A 357 10.44 11.21 1.32
N ILE A 358 11.04 11.42 0.15
CA ILE A 358 12.51 11.46 -0.02
C ILE A 358 13.13 12.73 0.55
N ASN A 359 12.52 13.89 0.29
CA ASN A 359 13.21 15.17 0.49
C ASN A 359 13.34 15.60 1.95
N GLY A 360 12.64 14.94 2.89
CA GLY A 360 12.57 15.38 4.28
C GLY A 360 11.97 16.80 4.40
N LEU A 361 11.50 17.17 5.58
CA LEU A 361 10.74 18.42 5.77
C LEU A 361 11.58 19.54 6.39
N SER A 362 12.87 19.61 6.08
CA SER A 362 13.82 20.52 6.74
C SER A 362 14.00 21.88 6.06
N ASN A 363 13.53 22.10 4.83
CA ASN A 363 13.72 23.35 4.09
C ASN A 363 12.39 23.88 3.52
N THR A 364 11.99 25.09 3.91
CA THR A 364 10.73 25.74 3.52
C THR A 364 10.62 25.97 2.02
N SER A 365 11.74 26.20 1.31
CA SER A 365 11.72 26.39 -0.15
C SER A 365 11.33 25.11 -0.91
N HIS A 366 11.70 23.93 -0.40
CA HIS A 366 11.27 22.65 -0.97
C HIS A 366 9.78 22.39 -0.74
N VAL A 367 9.23 22.86 0.39
CA VAL A 367 7.82 22.73 0.73
C VAL A 367 6.94 23.51 -0.24
N ASP A 368 7.30 24.75 -0.55
CA ASP A 368 6.56 25.57 -1.52
C ASP A 368 6.59 24.97 -2.93
N SER A 369 7.73 24.38 -3.34
CA SER A 369 7.83 23.67 -4.62
C SER A 369 6.95 22.42 -4.67
N LEU A 370 6.96 21.60 -3.61
CA LEU A 370 6.12 20.39 -3.54
C LEU A 370 4.63 20.73 -3.45
N GLN A 371 4.28 21.82 -2.77
CA GLN A 371 2.91 22.33 -2.75
C GLN A 371 2.47 22.77 -4.16
N ALA A 372 3.31 23.48 -4.91
CA ALA A 372 2.99 23.84 -6.29
C ALA A 372 2.78 22.60 -7.19
N GLU A 373 3.54 21.52 -6.98
CA GLU A 373 3.30 20.24 -7.67
C GLU A 373 1.95 19.62 -7.30
N LEU A 374 1.57 19.63 -6.01
CA LEU A 374 0.26 19.15 -5.54
C LEU A 374 -0.89 19.97 -6.12
N ASP A 375 -0.77 21.30 -6.14
CA ASP A 375 -1.80 22.20 -6.67
C ASP A 375 -1.95 22.06 -8.18
N SER A 376 -0.83 21.90 -8.89
CA SER A 376 -0.82 21.59 -10.32
C SER A 376 -1.51 20.26 -10.61
N TRP A 377 -1.20 19.22 -9.83
CA TRP A 377 -1.87 17.93 -9.93
C TRP A 377 -3.38 18.06 -9.70
N TYR A 378 -3.81 18.73 -8.63
CA TYR A 378 -5.23 18.89 -8.29
C TYR A 378 -5.99 19.68 -9.36
N SER A 379 -5.37 20.73 -9.90
CA SER A 379 -5.94 21.56 -10.97
C SER A 379 -6.02 20.84 -12.31
N SER A 380 -5.24 19.78 -12.50
CA SER A 380 -5.26 18.93 -13.70
C SER A 380 -6.33 17.83 -13.68
N LEU A 381 -7.11 17.72 -12.59
CA LEU A 381 -8.17 16.73 -12.47
C LEU A 381 -9.32 17.04 -13.45
N PRO A 382 -9.87 16.02 -14.14
CA PRO A 382 -11.05 16.16 -14.98
C PRO A 382 -12.30 16.41 -14.13
N ASP A 383 -13.29 17.09 -14.71
CA ASP A 383 -14.55 17.47 -14.04
C ASP A 383 -15.30 16.30 -13.38
N ARG A 384 -15.15 15.09 -13.91
CA ARG A 384 -15.78 13.87 -13.39
C ARG A 384 -15.08 13.27 -12.18
N LEU A 385 -13.81 13.62 -11.94
CA LEU A 385 -13.04 13.20 -10.77
C LEU A 385 -13.11 14.21 -9.61
N PHE A 386 -13.91 15.27 -9.72
CA PHE A 386 -14.21 16.12 -8.58
C PHE A 386 -15.38 15.56 -7.75
N VAL A 387 -15.28 15.71 -6.44
CA VAL A 387 -16.35 15.30 -5.52
C VAL A 387 -17.54 16.27 -5.65
N LYS A 388 -18.61 15.81 -6.31
CA LYS A 388 -19.87 16.56 -6.43
C LYS A 388 -20.84 16.12 -5.34
N ILE A 389 -20.73 16.74 -4.15
CA ILE A 389 -21.47 16.41 -2.91
C ILE A 389 -23.01 16.38 -3.11
N HIS A 390 -23.54 17.07 -4.12
CA HIS A 390 -24.98 17.22 -4.38
C HIS A 390 -25.54 16.26 -5.43
N VAL A 391 -24.70 15.45 -6.07
CA VAL A 391 -25.13 14.48 -7.09
C VAL A 391 -25.24 13.13 -6.41
N GLY A 392 -26.42 12.50 -6.46
CA GLY A 392 -26.74 11.28 -5.70
C GLY A 392 -25.87 10.04 -6.00
N HIS A 393 -24.89 10.14 -6.89
CA HIS A 393 -23.91 9.12 -7.19
C HIS A 393 -22.51 9.62 -6.81
N MET A 394 -21.99 9.12 -5.69
CA MET A 394 -20.59 9.28 -5.31
C MET A 394 -19.81 8.07 -5.77
N HIS A 395 -18.61 8.27 -6.29
CA HIS A 395 -17.73 7.17 -6.70
C HIS A 395 -16.68 6.92 -5.61
N CYS A 396 -16.60 5.68 -5.13
CA CYS A 396 -15.73 5.31 -4.02
C CYS A 396 -14.26 5.65 -4.30
N HIS A 397 -13.79 5.35 -5.51
CA HIS A 397 -12.42 5.62 -5.97
C HIS A 397 -12.10 7.12 -6.06
N VAL A 398 -13.08 7.96 -6.41
CA VAL A 398 -12.93 9.42 -6.39
C VAL A 398 -12.76 9.91 -4.95
N LEU A 399 -13.58 9.43 -4.01
CA LEU A 399 -13.41 9.76 -2.60
C LEU A 399 -12.02 9.35 -2.08
N CYS A 400 -11.57 8.13 -2.38
CA CYS A 400 -10.24 7.66 -1.99
C CYS A 400 -9.12 8.54 -2.55
N LEU A 401 -9.22 8.95 -3.82
CA LEU A 401 -8.26 9.83 -4.48
C LEU A 401 -8.12 11.17 -3.74
N HIS A 402 -9.25 11.80 -3.40
CA HIS A 402 -9.28 13.06 -2.65
C HIS A 402 -8.79 12.90 -1.21
N MET A 403 -9.13 11.79 -0.53
CA MET A 403 -8.58 11.49 0.80
C MET A 403 -7.06 11.35 0.75
N CYS A 404 -6.52 10.66 -0.26
CA CYS A 404 -5.08 10.55 -0.47
C CYS A 404 -4.45 11.94 -0.65
N TYR A 405 -4.99 12.78 -1.52
CA TYR A 405 -4.49 14.15 -1.75
C TYR A 405 -4.38 14.94 -0.44
N TRP A 406 -5.48 15.07 0.31
CA TRP A 406 -5.47 15.84 1.56
C TRP A 406 -4.59 15.22 2.64
N SER A 407 -4.47 13.88 2.67
CA SER A 407 -3.54 13.22 3.59
C SER A 407 -2.08 13.51 3.26
N ILE A 408 -1.73 13.64 1.97
CA ILE A 408 -0.39 14.02 1.52
C ILE A 408 -0.12 15.49 1.87
N THR A 409 -1.10 16.37 1.72
CA THR A 409 -1.00 17.77 2.20
C THR A 409 -0.70 17.81 3.70
N LEU A 410 -1.40 17.02 4.53
CA LEU A 410 -1.09 16.93 5.95
C LEU A 410 0.31 16.39 6.21
N ARG A 411 0.77 15.39 5.45
CA ARG A 411 2.14 14.87 5.59
C ARG A 411 3.20 15.93 5.30
N LEU A 412 2.94 16.83 4.34
CA LEU A 412 3.83 17.92 3.99
C LEU A 412 3.90 18.99 5.10
N TYR A 413 2.75 19.40 5.66
CA TYR A 413 2.70 20.56 6.55
C TYR A 413 2.70 20.26 8.05
N LEU A 414 2.19 19.10 8.48
CA LEU A 414 2.02 18.81 9.90
C LEU A 414 3.35 18.79 10.69
N PRO A 415 4.45 18.25 10.15
CA PRO A 415 5.74 18.30 10.85
C PRO A 415 6.29 19.73 11.02
N LEU A 416 6.09 20.59 10.01
CA LEU A 416 6.48 22.00 10.06
C LEU A 416 5.65 22.77 11.10
N TYR A 417 4.35 22.50 11.14
CA TYR A 417 3.44 23.08 12.13
C TYR A 417 3.87 22.69 13.56
N ARG A 418 4.19 21.41 13.80
CA ARG A 418 4.74 20.94 15.09
C ARG A 418 6.07 21.61 15.45
N GLN A 419 6.96 21.76 14.47
CA GLN A 419 8.27 22.38 14.69
C GLN A 419 8.15 23.87 15.01
N ALA A 420 7.32 24.62 14.28
CA ALA A 420 7.08 26.04 14.53
C ALA A 420 6.56 26.25 15.96
N ARG A 421 5.60 25.43 16.40
CA ARG A 421 5.09 25.45 17.77
C ARG A 421 6.17 25.19 18.83
N SER A 422 7.08 24.25 18.59
CA SER A 422 8.14 23.94 19.55
C SER A 422 9.13 25.10 19.77
N LYS A 423 9.23 26.03 18.83
CA LYS A 423 10.12 27.19 18.89
C LYS A 423 9.44 28.43 19.53
N GLY A 424 8.11 28.52 19.45
CA GLY A 424 7.28 29.70 19.73
C GLY A 424 7.26 30.29 21.16
N GLN A 425 8.24 30.00 22.02
CA GLN A 425 8.39 30.70 23.31
C GLN A 425 9.53 31.75 23.33
N SER A 426 10.31 31.89 22.24
CA SER A 426 11.43 32.85 22.20
C SER A 426 11.71 33.52 20.83
N SER A 427 10.80 33.43 19.86
CA SER A 427 11.15 33.65 18.44
C SER A 427 10.58 34.93 17.79
N GLU A 428 11.23 35.34 16.69
CA GLU A 428 10.99 36.55 15.89
C GLU A 428 9.62 36.57 15.17
N PRO A 429 9.12 37.74 14.73
CA PRO A 429 7.80 37.89 14.08
C PRO A 429 7.58 37.03 12.83
N ASN A 430 8.65 36.60 12.15
CA ASN A 430 8.57 35.77 10.95
C ASN A 430 8.13 34.32 11.26
N ASP A 431 8.47 33.81 12.44
CA ASP A 431 8.14 32.44 12.85
C ASP A 431 6.65 32.29 13.19
N GLU A 432 6.04 33.32 13.81
CA GLU A 432 4.60 33.36 14.11
C GLU A 432 3.75 33.39 12.82
N PHE A 433 4.20 34.14 11.81
CA PHE A 433 3.53 34.19 10.51
C PHE A 433 3.56 32.82 9.80
N GLN A 434 4.71 32.12 9.86
CA GLN A 434 4.84 30.78 9.28
C GLN A 434 4.00 29.74 10.02
N GLU A 435 3.99 29.76 11.36
CA GLU A 435 3.13 28.88 12.15
C GLU A 435 1.66 29.07 11.75
N THR A 436 1.20 30.32 11.68
CA THR A 436 -0.17 30.65 11.28
C THR A 436 -0.49 30.13 9.88
N ARG A 437 0.44 30.23 8.93
CA ARG A 437 0.28 29.70 7.57
C ARG A 437 0.14 28.17 7.59
N PHE A 438 1.02 27.46 8.29
CA PHE A 438 0.98 26.00 8.36
C PHE A 438 -0.27 25.47 9.07
N ALA A 439 -0.69 26.13 10.15
CA ALA A 439 -1.92 25.83 10.87
C ALA A 439 -3.15 25.95 9.96
N LYS A 440 -3.27 27.05 9.18
CA LYS A 440 -4.38 27.25 8.25
C LYS A 440 -4.49 26.13 7.19
N VAL A 441 -3.36 25.71 6.62
CA VAL A 441 -3.34 24.62 5.64
C VAL A 441 -3.74 23.29 6.29
N CYS A 442 -3.22 23.00 7.48
CA CYS A 442 -3.58 21.79 8.22
C CYS A 442 -5.07 21.76 8.57
N ASN A 443 -5.62 22.86 9.10
CA ASN A 443 -7.03 22.95 9.49
C ASN A 443 -7.96 22.83 8.27
N HIS A 444 -7.56 23.38 7.12
CA HIS A 444 -8.31 23.20 5.88
C HIS A 444 -8.31 21.73 5.42
N ALA A 445 -7.14 21.08 5.45
CA ALA A 445 -7.01 19.68 5.07
C ALA A 445 -7.78 18.74 6.03
N THR A 446 -7.78 19.00 7.34
CA THR A 446 -8.57 18.22 8.31
C THR A 446 -10.06 18.39 8.08
N GLU A 447 -10.54 19.61 7.83
CA GLU A 447 -11.95 19.84 7.51
C GLU A 447 -12.39 19.06 6.26
N LYS A 448 -11.57 19.06 5.21
CA LYS A 448 -11.82 18.29 3.99
C LYS A 448 -11.81 16.79 4.24
N LEU A 449 -10.83 16.28 4.98
CA LEU A 449 -10.76 14.86 5.32
C LEU A 449 -11.96 14.39 6.14
N ILE A 450 -12.38 15.15 7.16
CA ILE A 450 -13.58 14.82 7.96
C ILE A 450 -14.84 14.76 7.09
N GLN A 451 -15.02 15.72 6.17
CA GLN A 451 -16.13 15.68 5.20
C GLN A 451 -16.08 14.43 4.32
N LEU A 452 -14.89 14.11 3.78
CA LEU A 452 -14.69 12.94 2.93
C LEU A 452 -14.92 11.63 3.69
N PHE A 453 -14.39 11.50 4.92
CA PHE A 453 -14.57 10.32 5.77
C PHE A 453 -16.04 10.10 6.14
N SER A 454 -16.74 11.17 6.51
CA SER A 454 -18.18 11.12 6.78
C SER A 454 -18.98 10.71 5.54
N GLY A 455 -18.68 11.32 4.38
CA GLY A 455 -19.30 10.97 3.10
C GLY A 455 -19.05 9.52 2.72
N PHE A 456 -17.81 9.05 2.82
CA PHE A 456 -17.47 7.65 2.53
C PHE A 456 -18.21 6.68 3.45
N ASN A 457 -18.18 6.93 4.76
CA ASN A 457 -18.87 6.08 5.72
C ASN A 457 -20.38 6.02 5.45
N LYS A 458 -20.99 7.15 5.08
CA LYS A 458 -22.43 7.22 4.75
C LYS A 458 -22.78 6.42 3.49
N HIS A 459 -21.94 6.43 2.46
CA HIS A 459 -22.25 5.84 1.16
C HIS A 459 -21.76 4.41 0.98
N PHE A 460 -20.64 4.04 1.60
CA PHE A 460 -19.98 2.74 1.38
C PHE A 460 -19.78 1.95 2.68
N GLY A 461 -19.90 2.61 3.83
CA GLY A 461 -19.58 2.01 5.13
C GLY A 461 -18.08 1.98 5.42
N SER A 462 -17.72 2.16 6.68
CA SER A 462 -16.30 2.21 7.08
C SER A 462 -15.55 0.88 6.93
N ARG A 463 -16.26 -0.26 6.86
CA ARG A 463 -15.66 -1.59 6.65
C ARG A 463 -14.98 -1.74 5.30
N SER A 464 -15.46 -1.04 4.28
CA SER A 464 -14.88 -1.09 2.94
C SER A 464 -13.75 -0.09 2.74
N LEU A 465 -13.42 0.72 3.75
CA LEU A 465 -12.37 1.72 3.63
C LEU A 465 -11.04 1.04 3.26
N PRO A 466 -10.35 1.48 2.20
CA PRO A 466 -9.07 0.91 1.81
C PRO A 466 -8.03 1.00 2.93
N ARG A 467 -7.29 -0.10 3.14
CA ARG A 467 -6.27 -0.20 4.20
C ARG A 467 -5.29 0.98 4.22
N TYR A 468 -4.81 1.42 3.06
CA TYR A 468 -3.84 2.54 2.97
C TYR A 468 -4.38 3.88 3.48
N LEU A 469 -5.70 4.04 3.54
CA LEU A 469 -6.34 5.25 4.05
C LEU A 469 -6.51 5.23 5.58
N LEU A 470 -6.22 4.11 6.25
CA LEU A 470 -6.18 4.08 7.71
C LEU A 470 -5.17 5.09 8.26
N GLN A 471 -4.00 5.20 7.63
CA GLN A 471 -2.98 6.17 8.02
C GLN A 471 -3.40 7.62 7.71
N ALA A 472 -4.26 7.84 6.72
CA ALA A 472 -4.86 9.16 6.46
C ALA A 472 -5.77 9.59 7.62
N ILE A 473 -6.51 8.66 8.22
CA ILE A 473 -7.33 8.93 9.42
C ILE A 473 -6.44 9.25 10.61
N VAL A 474 -5.35 8.49 10.81
CA VAL A 474 -4.41 8.72 11.91
C VAL A 474 -3.76 10.10 11.80
N ILE A 475 -3.23 10.49 10.63
CA ILE A 475 -2.60 11.81 10.47
C ILE A 475 -3.61 12.96 10.59
N CYS A 476 -4.85 12.76 10.12
CA CYS A 476 -5.93 13.72 10.33
C CYS A 476 -6.24 13.90 11.83
N SER A 477 -6.33 12.78 12.57
CA SER A 477 -6.56 12.80 14.02
C SER A 477 -5.43 13.51 14.77
N ASP A 478 -4.19 13.23 14.40
CA ASP A 478 -3.00 13.88 14.94
C ASP A 478 -3.03 15.41 14.74
N ALA A 479 -3.49 15.88 13.58
CA ALA A 479 -3.65 17.30 13.28
C ALA A 479 -4.81 17.94 14.07
N LEU A 480 -5.95 17.24 14.19
CA LEU A 480 -7.09 17.70 14.99
C LEU A 480 -6.77 17.81 16.48
N ILE A 481 -6.01 16.85 17.03
CA ILE A 481 -5.52 16.91 18.42
C ILE A 481 -4.66 18.16 18.61
N LEU A 482 -3.74 18.40 17.66
CA LEU A 482 -2.87 19.57 17.70
C LEU A 482 -3.66 20.89 17.64
N GLU A 483 -4.67 20.99 16.77
CA GLU A 483 -5.57 22.15 16.65
C GLU A 483 -6.38 22.40 17.94
N ARG A 484 -6.93 21.32 18.52
CA ARG A 484 -7.72 21.36 19.75
C ARG A 484 -6.91 21.93 20.92
N ASP A 485 -5.65 21.54 21.04
CA ASP A 485 -4.76 22.00 22.12
C ASP A 485 -4.36 23.48 21.96
N GLN A 486 -4.43 24.03 20.76
CA GLN A 486 -4.14 25.45 20.48
C GLN A 486 -5.32 26.40 20.71
N SER A 487 -6.53 25.87 20.86
CA SER A 487 -7.75 26.67 20.97
C SER A 487 -8.36 26.61 22.38
N PRO A 488 -7.63 26.97 23.46
CA PRO A 488 -8.12 26.78 24.82
C PRO A 488 -9.39 27.61 25.10
N ASP A 489 -9.48 28.82 24.52
CA ASP A 489 -10.58 29.76 24.80
C ASP A 489 -11.74 29.68 23.80
N ALA A 490 -11.60 28.91 22.71
CA ALA A 490 -12.63 28.75 21.68
C ALA A 490 -13.38 27.42 21.86
N ALA A 491 -14.30 27.37 22.83
CA ALA A 491 -15.11 26.18 23.15
C ALA A 491 -15.78 25.54 21.92
N ILE A 492 -16.21 26.37 20.95
CA ILE A 492 -16.83 25.91 19.69
C ILE A 492 -15.81 25.14 18.82
N VAL A 493 -14.60 25.68 18.63
CA VAL A 493 -13.53 25.04 17.85
C VAL A 493 -13.10 23.74 18.53
N ARG A 494 -12.99 23.75 19.86
CA ARG A 494 -12.69 22.55 20.65
C ARG A 494 -13.75 21.47 20.50
N GLY A 495 -15.03 21.84 20.48
CA GLY A 495 -16.15 20.93 20.24
C GLY A 495 -16.06 20.28 18.84
N LYS A 496 -15.93 21.10 17.79
CA LYS A 496 -15.83 20.61 16.40
C LYS A 496 -14.62 19.71 16.18
N THR A 497 -13.47 20.05 16.75
CA THR A 497 -12.26 19.22 16.65
C THR A 497 -12.40 17.90 17.40
N GLN A 498 -13.04 17.90 18.58
CA GLN A 498 -13.33 16.69 19.33
C GLN A 498 -14.31 15.76 18.58
N GLU A 499 -15.37 16.30 17.98
CA GLU A 499 -16.28 15.53 17.12
C GLU A 499 -15.54 14.88 15.94
N GLY A 500 -14.59 15.61 15.33
CA GLY A 500 -13.74 15.06 14.27
C GLY A 500 -12.85 13.91 14.76
N ILE A 501 -12.24 14.03 15.94
CA ILE A 501 -11.43 12.98 16.56
C ILE A 501 -12.30 11.73 16.85
N ASP A 502 -13.49 11.94 17.40
CA ASP A 502 -14.41 10.85 17.73
C ASP A 502 -14.91 10.13 16.47
N LEU A 503 -15.16 10.87 15.38
CA LEU A 503 -15.46 10.29 14.08
C LEU A 503 -14.31 9.40 13.58
N CYS A 504 -13.07 9.91 13.60
CA CYS A 504 -11.89 9.15 13.20
C CYS A 504 -11.73 7.85 14.00
N ILE A 505 -11.88 7.91 15.32
CA ILE A 505 -11.83 6.73 16.20
C ILE A 505 -12.96 5.74 15.85
N SER A 506 -14.17 6.22 15.62
CA SER A 506 -15.32 5.39 15.25
C SER A 506 -15.09 4.66 13.92
N ILE A 507 -14.60 5.38 12.91
CA ILE A 507 -14.30 4.80 11.59
C ILE A 507 -13.22 3.73 11.71
N LEU A 508 -12.13 3.99 12.43
CA LEU A 508 -11.05 3.02 12.63
C LEU A 508 -11.53 1.75 13.35
N LYS A 509 -12.43 1.88 14.33
CA LYS A 509 -13.01 0.71 15.02
C LYS A 509 -13.83 -0.17 14.08
N VAL A 510 -14.70 0.43 13.26
CA VAL A 510 -15.52 -0.30 12.29
C VAL A 510 -14.65 -0.90 11.18
N ALA A 511 -13.68 -0.16 10.67
CA ALA A 511 -12.69 -0.67 9.73
C ALA A 511 -11.88 -1.84 10.32
N GLY A 512 -11.77 -1.92 11.65
CA GLY A 512 -11.18 -3.01 12.42
C GLY A 512 -11.78 -4.39 12.15
N GLU A 513 -13.04 -4.45 11.73
CA GLU A 513 -13.71 -5.71 11.36
C GLU A 513 -13.14 -6.32 10.07
N THR A 514 -12.59 -5.48 9.18
CA THR A 514 -11.93 -5.88 7.93
C THR A 514 -10.41 -5.92 8.12
N TRP A 515 -9.86 -4.91 8.79
CA TRP A 515 -8.43 -4.69 9.00
C TRP A 515 -8.10 -4.68 10.50
N PRO A 516 -7.73 -5.83 11.11
CA PRO A 516 -7.51 -5.91 12.56
C PRO A 516 -6.58 -4.83 13.13
N HIS A 517 -5.56 -4.41 12.37
CA HIS A 517 -4.65 -3.34 12.76
C HIS A 517 -5.34 -1.97 13.00
N ALA A 518 -6.47 -1.69 12.36
CA ALA A 518 -7.20 -0.43 12.55
C ALA A 518 -7.71 -0.24 13.98
N VAL A 519 -8.00 -1.34 14.70
CA VAL A 519 -8.39 -1.29 16.12
C VAL A 519 -7.23 -0.76 16.97
N HIS A 520 -6.00 -1.17 16.66
CA HIS A 520 -4.80 -0.68 17.35
C HIS A 520 -4.60 0.82 17.09
N LEU A 521 -4.75 1.26 15.84
CA LEU A 521 -4.67 2.67 15.47
C LEU A 521 -5.74 3.51 16.20
N ALA A 522 -6.97 3.01 16.32
CA ALA A 522 -8.03 3.67 17.06
C ALA A 522 -7.67 3.90 18.53
N GLU A 523 -7.06 2.90 19.19
CA GLU A 523 -6.65 3.03 20.58
C GLU A 523 -5.46 3.99 20.73
N GLN A 524 -4.49 3.97 19.82
CA GLN A 524 -3.39 4.94 19.81
C GLN A 524 -3.91 6.38 19.71
N VAL A 525 -4.83 6.66 18.77
CA VAL A 525 -5.46 7.99 18.63
C VAL A 525 -6.18 8.39 19.92
N LYS A 526 -6.95 7.47 20.51
CA LYS A 526 -7.68 7.71 21.76
C LYS A 526 -6.76 8.00 22.94
N ILE A 527 -5.63 7.30 23.06
CA ILE A 527 -4.63 7.57 24.09
C ILE A 527 -4.04 8.96 23.91
N LYS A 528 -3.55 9.28 22.69
CA LYS A 528 -3.01 10.61 22.36
C LYS A 528 -3.99 11.74 22.66
N ALA A 529 -5.26 11.56 22.28
CA ALA A 529 -6.30 12.55 22.49
C ALA A 529 -6.60 12.80 23.98
N ARG A 530 -6.37 11.81 24.86
CA ARG A 530 -6.52 11.95 26.31
C ARG A 530 -5.30 12.59 26.96
N THR A 531 -4.10 12.16 26.59
CA THR A 531 -2.85 12.67 27.16
C THR A 531 -2.62 14.14 26.82
N ALA A 532 -3.18 14.62 25.71
CA ALA A 532 -3.13 16.03 25.34
C ALA A 532 -4.06 16.94 26.18
N VAL A 533 -5.01 16.39 26.93
CA VAL A 533 -5.93 17.15 27.82
C VAL A 533 -5.40 17.25 29.26
N ALA A 534 -4.44 16.39 29.62
CA ALA A 534 -3.77 16.36 30.92
C ALA A 534 -2.48 17.18 30.89
#